data_AF-A0A435GT91-F1
#
_entry.id   AF-A0A435GT91-F1
#
_cell.length_a   1.000
_cell.length_b   1.000
_cell.length_c   1.000
_cell.angle_alpha   90.00
_cell.angle_beta   90.00
_cell.angle_gamma   90.00
#
_symmetry.space_group_name_H-M   'P 1'
#
loop_
_entity.id
_entity.type
_entity.pdbx_description
1 polymer ?
#
loop_
_entity_poly.entity_id
_entity_poly.type
_entity_poly.pdbx_seq_one_letter_code
_entity_poly.pdbx_strand_id
1 'polypeptide(L)'
;AVDAIGAVVNNLNVGGGIKYFHANSTAADSSATGTDSVAIGPVATATGTNAIAAGVNSSASDANASAIGSGAVASALDATALGYISKASGQYSTAIGANATATATSSTAIGQNSLAAGVQATAVGVGANAVAQNALALGAGSAAGNAGDVALGSGSVTDVAVGTPSTVINGTTYAFQGTNPTSTVSVGAVGAERTITNVAAGRISSTSTDAINGSQLAATNQAVDAIGTTLST
;
A
#
# COMPACT_ATOMS: atom_id res chain seq x y z
N ALA A 1 -36.34 -27.95 35.70
CA ALA A 1 -35.23 -27.00 35.85
C ALA A 1 -33.98 -27.47 35.11
N VAL A 2 -33.51 -28.71 35.36
CA VAL A 2 -32.39 -29.32 34.62
C VAL A 2 -32.65 -29.40 33.12
N ASP A 3 -33.87 -29.77 32.70
CA ASP A 3 -34.23 -29.87 31.27
C ASP A 3 -34.15 -28.52 30.54
N ALA A 4 -34.48 -27.42 31.23
CA ALA A 4 -34.39 -26.08 30.67
C ALA A 4 -32.93 -25.63 30.49
N ILE A 5 -32.06 -25.98 31.44
CA ILE A 5 -30.61 -25.72 31.34
C ILE A 5 -30.00 -26.55 30.21
N GLY A 6 -30.38 -27.84 30.12
CA GLY A 6 -29.93 -28.73 29.04
C GLY A 6 -30.33 -28.21 27.66
N ALA A 7 -31.55 -27.70 27.51
CA ALA A 7 -31.99 -27.07 26.27
C ALA A 7 -31.16 -25.83 25.91
N VAL A 8 -30.85 -24.97 26.89
CA VAL A 8 -29.98 -23.80 26.68
C VAL A 8 -28.58 -24.22 26.24
N VAL A 9 -27.92 -25.14 26.96
CA VAL A 9 -26.56 -25.62 26.61
C VAL A 9 -26.53 -26.27 25.23
N ASN A 10 -27.53 -27.10 24.93
CA ASN A 10 -27.63 -27.70 23.61
C ASN A 10 -27.74 -26.62 22.52
N ASN A 11 -28.57 -25.60 22.72
CA ASN A 11 -28.67 -24.47 21.79
C ASN A 11 -27.34 -23.73 21.62
N LEU A 12 -26.49 -23.63 22.65
CA LEU A 12 -25.15 -23.05 22.51
C LEU A 12 -24.24 -23.92 21.64
N ASN A 13 -24.20 -25.22 21.93
CA ASN A 13 -23.30 -26.17 21.25
C ASN A 13 -23.66 -26.41 19.78
N VAL A 14 -24.94 -26.27 19.43
CA VAL A 14 -25.41 -26.44 18.03
C VAL A 14 -25.54 -25.10 17.28
N GLY A 15 -25.01 -24.01 17.83
CA GLY A 15 -24.91 -22.70 17.16
C GLY A 15 -26.08 -21.73 17.37
N GLY A 16 -27.17 -22.12 18.04
CA GLY A 16 -28.32 -21.24 18.36
C GLY A 16 -27.96 -19.95 19.11
N GLY A 17 -26.85 -19.96 19.86
CA GLY A 17 -26.22 -18.76 20.41
C GLY A 17 -26.94 -18.13 21.61
N ILE A 18 -26.53 -16.92 21.96
CA ILE A 18 -27.10 -16.07 23.03
C ILE A 18 -27.44 -14.69 22.49
N LYS A 19 -28.09 -13.85 23.31
CA LYS A 19 -28.36 -12.45 22.94
C LYS A 19 -27.08 -11.76 22.46
N TYR A 20 -27.10 -11.24 21.23
CA TYR A 20 -26.00 -10.57 20.51
C TYR A 20 -24.90 -11.47 19.90
N PHE A 21 -24.92 -12.79 20.15
CA PHE A 21 -23.92 -13.72 19.61
C PHE A 21 -24.61 -14.94 19.00
N HIS A 22 -24.64 -14.99 17.67
CA HIS A 22 -25.26 -16.07 16.91
C HIS A 22 -24.30 -16.61 15.86
N ALA A 23 -24.25 -17.93 15.71
CA ALA A 23 -23.57 -18.60 14.61
C ALA A 23 -24.60 -19.38 13.80
N ASN A 24 -24.60 -19.24 12.47
CA ASN A 24 -25.47 -20.02 11.62
C ASN A 24 -24.61 -20.83 10.65
N SER A 25 -24.24 -22.04 11.06
CA SER A 25 -23.45 -22.96 10.25
C SER A 25 -23.64 -24.40 10.71
N THR A 26 -23.49 -25.33 9.77
CA THR A 26 -23.40 -26.78 10.01
C THR A 26 -21.98 -27.32 9.80
N ALA A 27 -21.03 -26.44 9.45
CA ALA A 27 -19.64 -26.82 9.27
C ALA A 27 -18.93 -27.08 10.61
N ALA A 28 -17.70 -27.58 10.55
CA ALA A 28 -16.89 -27.81 11.74
C ALA A 28 -16.69 -26.51 12.54
N ASP A 29 -16.53 -26.68 13.85
CA ASP A 29 -16.34 -25.58 14.79
C ASP A 29 -15.03 -24.81 14.52
N SER A 30 -14.93 -23.65 15.16
CA SER A 30 -13.70 -22.89 15.30
C SER A 30 -12.66 -23.61 16.17
N SER A 31 -11.38 -23.25 16.00
CA SER A 31 -10.25 -23.81 16.73
C SER A 31 -9.34 -22.69 17.24
N ALA A 32 -9.49 -22.34 18.52
CA ALA A 32 -8.60 -21.43 19.24
C ALA A 32 -7.61 -22.25 20.07
N THR A 33 -6.41 -22.50 19.53
CA THR A 33 -5.39 -23.36 20.17
C THR A 33 -4.18 -22.57 20.68
N GLY A 34 -4.01 -21.33 20.23
CA GLY A 34 -3.01 -20.44 20.80
C GLY A 34 -3.40 -19.95 22.20
N THR A 35 -2.42 -19.73 23.06
CA THR A 35 -2.64 -19.09 24.37
C THR A 35 -3.31 -17.74 24.18
N ASP A 36 -4.37 -17.46 24.97
CA ASP A 36 -5.16 -16.22 24.89
C ASP A 36 -5.73 -15.89 23.50
N SER A 37 -5.91 -16.90 22.64
CA SER A 37 -6.43 -16.73 21.28
C SER A 37 -7.97 -16.70 21.23
N VAL A 38 -8.49 -16.13 20.14
CA VAL A 38 -9.93 -16.04 19.86
C VAL A 38 -10.19 -16.55 18.44
N ALA A 39 -11.04 -17.57 18.32
CA ALA A 39 -11.54 -18.05 17.03
C ALA A 39 -13.07 -17.90 16.98
N ILE A 40 -13.59 -17.28 15.92
CA ILE A 40 -15.02 -16.97 15.76
C ILE A 40 -15.48 -17.38 14.36
N GLY A 41 -16.45 -18.29 14.29
CA GLY A 41 -17.06 -18.75 13.04
C GLY A 41 -16.54 -20.12 12.58
N PRO A 42 -17.26 -20.79 11.68
CA PRO A 42 -16.96 -22.17 11.31
C PRO A 42 -15.58 -22.27 10.64
N VAL A 43 -14.79 -23.26 11.07
CA VAL A 43 -13.44 -23.53 10.56
C VAL A 43 -12.45 -22.37 10.79
N ALA A 44 -12.82 -21.34 11.55
CA ALA A 44 -11.88 -20.29 11.95
C ALA A 44 -10.77 -20.89 12.83
N THR A 45 -9.51 -20.59 12.53
CA THR A 45 -8.36 -21.19 13.20
C THR A 45 -7.42 -20.11 13.74
N ALA A 46 -7.31 -20.00 15.06
CA ALA A 46 -6.37 -19.13 15.74
C ALA A 46 -5.34 -19.99 16.50
N THR A 47 -4.16 -20.22 15.92
CA THR A 47 -3.10 -21.05 16.51
C THR A 47 -1.98 -20.23 17.16
N GLY A 48 -1.87 -18.95 16.80
CA GLY A 48 -0.90 -18.03 17.39
C GLY A 48 -1.29 -17.58 18.80
N THR A 49 -0.29 -17.27 19.63
CA THR A 49 -0.53 -16.65 20.95
C THR A 49 -1.14 -15.26 20.75
N ASN A 50 -2.19 -14.92 21.52
CA ASN A 50 -2.95 -13.67 21.39
C ASN A 50 -3.61 -13.46 20.01
N ALA A 51 -3.68 -14.49 19.16
CA ALA A 51 -4.19 -14.38 17.81
C ALA A 51 -5.72 -14.28 17.76
N ILE A 52 -6.24 -13.59 16.75
CA ILE A 52 -7.68 -13.46 16.49
C ILE A 52 -7.98 -13.96 15.09
N ALA A 53 -8.81 -15.00 14.96
CA ALA A 53 -9.37 -15.45 13.69
C ALA A 53 -10.89 -15.32 13.73
N ALA A 54 -11.47 -14.42 12.94
CA ALA A 54 -12.91 -14.17 12.93
C ALA A 54 -13.49 -14.20 11.51
N GLY A 55 -14.29 -15.20 11.20
CA GLY A 55 -14.90 -15.43 9.89
C GLY A 55 -14.72 -16.87 9.43
N VAL A 56 -15.59 -17.31 8.52
CA VAL A 56 -15.55 -18.66 7.95
C VAL A 56 -14.15 -18.94 7.38
N ASN A 57 -13.50 -20.01 7.82
CA ASN A 57 -12.17 -20.40 7.32
C ASN A 57 -11.09 -19.29 7.45
N SER A 58 -11.25 -18.35 8.38
CA SER A 58 -10.20 -17.40 8.72
C SER A 58 -9.04 -18.11 9.44
N SER A 59 -7.81 -17.66 9.24
CA SER A 59 -6.62 -18.28 9.83
C SER A 59 -5.64 -17.24 10.36
N ALA A 60 -5.41 -17.25 11.68
CA ALA A 60 -4.41 -16.42 12.36
C ALA A 60 -3.36 -17.35 13.01
N SER A 61 -2.19 -17.47 12.37
CA SER A 61 -1.28 -18.60 12.64
C SER A 61 -0.12 -18.30 13.59
N ASP A 62 0.28 -17.03 13.72
CA ASP A 62 1.46 -16.60 14.48
C ASP A 62 1.08 -15.62 15.60
N ALA A 63 2.02 -15.30 16.49
CA ALA A 63 1.75 -14.44 17.65
C ALA A 63 1.19 -13.07 17.24
N ASN A 64 0.16 -12.62 17.97
CA ASN A 64 -0.58 -11.37 17.77
C ASN A 64 -1.21 -11.22 16.37
N ALA A 65 -1.26 -12.28 15.55
CA ALA A 65 -1.85 -12.21 14.22
C ALA A 65 -3.38 -12.00 14.31
N SER A 66 -3.93 -11.17 13.42
CA SER A 66 -5.37 -10.89 13.35
C SER A 66 -5.88 -11.13 11.94
N ALA A 67 -6.73 -12.14 11.77
CA ALA A 67 -7.37 -12.49 10.51
C ALA A 67 -8.90 -12.35 10.64
N ILE A 68 -9.47 -11.32 10.02
CA ILE A 68 -10.90 -11.00 10.13
C ILE A 68 -11.52 -10.96 8.73
N GLY A 69 -12.47 -11.85 8.47
CA GLY A 69 -13.13 -12.01 7.18
C GLY A 69 -13.12 -13.47 6.71
N SER A 70 -14.08 -13.83 5.86
CA SER A 70 -14.14 -15.18 5.30
C SER A 70 -12.88 -15.48 4.48
N GLY A 71 -12.15 -16.53 4.84
CA GLY A 71 -10.88 -16.92 4.22
C GLY A 71 -9.71 -15.97 4.46
N ALA A 72 -9.81 -14.98 5.36
CA ALA A 72 -8.69 -14.10 5.69
C ALA A 72 -7.54 -14.90 6.31
N VAL A 73 -6.30 -14.57 5.95
CA VAL A 73 -5.08 -15.27 6.41
C VAL A 73 -4.06 -14.28 6.95
N ALA A 74 -3.81 -14.29 8.25
CA ALA A 74 -2.71 -13.61 8.91
C ALA A 74 -1.72 -14.66 9.44
N SER A 75 -0.59 -14.83 8.77
CA SER A 75 0.28 -16.01 8.94
C SER A 75 1.66 -15.72 9.55
N ALA A 76 1.94 -14.47 9.91
CA ALA A 76 3.23 -14.04 10.46
C ALA A 76 3.03 -13.17 11.72
N LEU A 77 4.08 -13.04 12.52
CA LEU A 77 4.13 -12.20 13.72
C LEU A 77 3.53 -10.81 13.48
N ASP A 78 2.60 -10.41 14.34
CA ASP A 78 1.92 -9.10 14.31
C ASP A 78 1.21 -8.79 12.98
N ALA A 79 0.93 -9.79 12.14
CA ALA A 79 0.28 -9.60 10.86
C ALA A 79 -1.22 -9.32 11.02
N THR A 80 -1.77 -8.39 10.24
CA THR A 80 -3.20 -8.05 10.23
C THR A 80 -3.79 -8.26 8.84
N ALA A 81 -4.74 -9.18 8.69
CA ALA A 81 -5.51 -9.41 7.47
C ALA A 81 -7.00 -9.13 7.73
N LEU A 82 -7.56 -8.11 7.08
CA LEU A 82 -8.96 -7.70 7.25
C LEU A 82 -9.67 -7.66 5.88
N GLY A 83 -10.57 -8.61 5.62
CA GLY A 83 -11.37 -8.70 4.39
C GLY A 83 -11.46 -10.11 3.83
N TYR A 84 -12.44 -10.35 2.95
CA TYR A 84 -12.59 -11.62 2.24
C TYR A 84 -11.29 -12.03 1.55
N ILE A 85 -10.76 -13.20 1.86
CA ILE A 85 -9.50 -13.76 1.34
C ILE A 85 -8.29 -12.81 1.40
N SER A 86 -8.31 -11.82 2.29
CA SER A 86 -7.14 -10.97 2.54
C SER A 86 -5.98 -11.79 3.09
N LYS A 87 -4.74 -11.41 2.76
CA LYS A 87 -3.53 -12.18 3.11
C LYS A 87 -2.41 -11.28 3.62
N ALA A 88 -2.11 -11.39 4.90
CA ALA A 88 -0.94 -10.79 5.53
C ALA A 88 0.03 -11.92 5.92
N SER A 89 1.19 -11.99 5.26
CA SER A 89 2.17 -13.08 5.42
C SER A 89 3.60 -12.62 5.66
N GLY A 90 3.85 -11.32 5.64
CA GLY A 90 5.08 -10.75 6.18
C GLY A 90 4.96 -10.45 7.68
N GLN A 91 6.07 -10.47 8.42
CA GLN A 91 6.08 -9.98 9.81
C GLN A 91 5.68 -8.51 9.82
N TYR A 92 4.87 -8.09 10.80
CA TYR A 92 4.34 -6.73 10.92
C TYR A 92 3.53 -6.25 9.69
N SER A 93 3.08 -7.16 8.83
CA SER A 93 2.38 -6.79 7.60
C SER A 93 0.90 -6.50 7.83
N THR A 94 0.34 -5.60 7.02
CA THR A 94 -1.08 -5.23 7.09
C THR A 94 -1.72 -5.39 5.71
N ALA A 95 -2.78 -6.18 5.61
CA ALA A 95 -3.57 -6.38 4.40
C ALA A 95 -5.06 -6.07 4.70
N ILE A 96 -5.60 -5.00 4.12
CA ILE A 96 -6.99 -4.56 4.34
C ILE A 96 -7.72 -4.45 3.01
N GLY A 97 -8.79 -5.22 2.83
CA GLY A 97 -9.60 -5.26 1.61
C GLY A 97 -9.72 -6.68 1.05
N ALA A 98 -10.74 -6.92 0.22
CA ALA A 98 -10.93 -8.23 -0.39
C ALA A 98 -9.72 -8.59 -1.27
N ASN A 99 -9.10 -9.74 -1.00
CA ASN A 99 -7.88 -10.19 -1.70
C ASN A 99 -6.69 -9.20 -1.61
N ALA A 100 -6.67 -8.28 -0.65
CA ALA A 100 -5.49 -7.47 -0.36
C ALA A 100 -4.36 -8.39 0.11
N THR A 101 -3.14 -8.19 -0.38
CA THR A 101 -2.02 -9.11 -0.18
C THR A 101 -0.76 -8.35 0.24
N ALA A 102 -0.33 -8.54 1.49
CA ALA A 102 0.91 -8.00 2.03
C ALA A 102 1.85 -9.17 2.40
N THR A 103 2.90 -9.40 1.61
CA THR A 103 3.72 -10.64 1.70
C THR A 103 5.10 -10.44 2.29
N ALA A 104 5.56 -9.20 2.39
CA ALA A 104 6.90 -8.90 2.89
C ALA A 104 6.89 -8.24 4.27
N THR A 105 8.03 -8.29 4.96
CA THR A 105 8.18 -7.67 6.28
C THR A 105 7.82 -6.19 6.24
N SER A 106 7.01 -5.76 7.20
CA SER A 106 6.51 -4.38 7.37
C SER A 106 5.80 -3.83 6.13
N SER A 107 5.27 -4.69 5.25
CA SER A 107 4.52 -4.27 4.07
C SER A 107 3.06 -3.95 4.41
N THR A 108 2.48 -2.98 3.69
CA THR A 108 1.09 -2.55 3.88
C THR A 108 0.34 -2.56 2.55
N ALA A 109 -0.72 -3.35 2.44
CA ALA A 109 -1.62 -3.42 1.29
C ALA A 109 -3.04 -3.03 1.72
N ILE A 110 -3.58 -1.92 1.19
CA ILE A 110 -4.93 -1.44 1.49
C ILE A 110 -5.70 -1.22 0.18
N GLY A 111 -6.78 -1.96 -0.01
CA GLY A 111 -7.64 -1.92 -1.19
C GLY A 111 -7.85 -3.31 -1.78
N GLN A 112 -8.96 -3.50 -2.49
CA GLN A 112 -9.24 -4.77 -3.16
C GLN A 112 -8.13 -5.08 -4.17
N ASN A 113 -7.62 -6.32 -4.16
CA ASN A 113 -6.49 -6.76 -4.99
C ASN A 113 -5.20 -5.92 -4.85
N SER A 114 -5.04 -5.10 -3.80
CA SER A 114 -3.77 -4.41 -3.55
C SER A 114 -2.67 -5.42 -3.23
N LEU A 115 -1.45 -5.14 -3.70
CA LEU A 115 -0.28 -5.99 -3.51
C LEU A 115 0.90 -5.18 -2.99
N ALA A 116 1.34 -5.48 -1.78
CA ALA A 116 2.59 -5.00 -1.21
C ALA A 116 3.55 -6.19 -1.01
N ALA A 117 4.47 -6.38 -1.96
CA ALA A 117 5.35 -7.54 -2.01
C ALA A 117 6.83 -7.21 -1.71
N GLY A 118 7.20 -5.93 -1.71
CA GLY A 118 8.53 -5.49 -1.28
C GLY A 118 8.62 -5.29 0.23
N VAL A 119 9.81 -5.50 0.81
CA VAL A 119 10.06 -5.18 2.22
C VAL A 119 9.81 -3.70 2.46
N GLN A 120 9.00 -3.37 3.48
CA GLN A 120 8.55 -2.01 3.80
C GLN A 120 7.74 -1.33 2.67
N ALA A 121 7.26 -2.09 1.68
CA ALA A 121 6.46 -1.53 0.59
C ALA A 121 5.05 -1.17 1.06
N THR A 122 4.49 -0.13 0.46
CA THR A 122 3.12 0.33 0.75
C THR A 122 2.32 0.43 -0.54
N ALA A 123 1.22 -0.31 -0.63
CA ALA A 123 0.28 -0.28 -1.75
C ALA A 123 -1.11 0.13 -1.25
N VAL A 124 -1.60 1.29 -1.66
CA VAL A 124 -2.89 1.84 -1.23
C VAL A 124 -3.73 2.20 -2.45
N GLY A 125 -4.82 1.47 -2.66
CA GLY A 125 -5.72 1.60 -3.80
C GLY A 125 -6.12 0.24 -4.37
N VAL A 126 -7.25 0.20 -5.08
CA VAL A 126 -7.70 -1.02 -5.77
C VAL A 126 -6.66 -1.41 -6.83
N GLY A 127 -6.10 -2.62 -6.72
CA GLY A 127 -5.05 -3.10 -7.62
C GLY A 127 -3.73 -2.32 -7.56
N ALA A 128 -3.50 -1.50 -6.53
CA ALA A 128 -2.20 -0.85 -6.32
C ALA A 128 -1.10 -1.91 -6.09
N ASN A 129 0.08 -1.70 -6.66
CA ASN A 129 1.13 -2.72 -6.74
C ASN A 129 2.50 -2.12 -6.37
N ALA A 130 2.99 -2.43 -5.16
CA ALA A 130 4.32 -2.04 -4.68
C ALA A 130 5.17 -3.30 -4.43
N VAL A 131 6.01 -3.66 -5.40
CA VAL A 131 6.75 -4.94 -5.41
C VAL A 131 8.22 -4.83 -5.01
N ALA A 132 8.77 -3.62 -4.95
CA ALA A 132 10.16 -3.38 -4.57
C ALA A 132 10.30 -2.86 -3.14
N GLN A 133 11.51 -3.00 -2.58
CA GLN A 133 11.82 -2.54 -1.22
C GLN A 133 11.55 -1.04 -1.07
N ASN A 134 10.91 -0.62 0.02
CA ASN A 134 10.56 0.78 0.30
C ASN A 134 9.71 1.47 -0.78
N ALA A 135 9.10 0.71 -1.71
CA ALA A 135 8.30 1.28 -2.78
C ALA A 135 6.92 1.73 -2.26
N LEU A 136 6.39 2.83 -2.79
CA LEU A 136 5.06 3.34 -2.50
C LEU A 136 4.21 3.39 -3.77
N ALA A 137 3.12 2.64 -3.81
CA ALA A 137 2.08 2.74 -4.84
C ALA A 137 0.80 3.30 -4.22
N LEU A 138 0.49 4.57 -4.49
CA LEU A 138 -0.67 5.27 -3.92
C LEU A 138 -1.65 5.68 -5.03
N GLY A 139 -2.70 4.90 -5.22
CA GLY A 139 -3.73 5.11 -6.23
C GLY A 139 -4.18 3.80 -6.88
N ALA A 140 -5.42 3.77 -7.39
CA ALA A 140 -5.95 2.57 -8.06
C ALA A 140 -5.10 2.20 -9.29
N GLY A 141 -4.65 0.95 -9.35
CA GLY A 141 -3.76 0.45 -10.41
C GLY A 141 -2.39 1.13 -10.50
N SER A 142 -1.97 1.89 -9.48
CA SER A 142 -0.61 2.43 -9.43
C SER A 142 0.42 1.31 -9.26
N ALA A 143 1.60 1.46 -9.86
CA ALA A 143 2.65 0.44 -9.83
C ALA A 143 4.03 1.06 -9.53
N ALA A 144 4.63 0.66 -8.40
CA ALA A 144 5.97 1.06 -8.01
C ALA A 144 6.92 -0.16 -8.06
N GLY A 145 7.77 -0.18 -9.09
CA GLY A 145 8.54 -1.36 -9.50
C GLY A 145 10.00 -1.40 -9.02
N ASN A 146 10.59 -0.25 -8.64
CA ASN A 146 11.98 -0.17 -8.20
C ASN A 146 12.10 0.26 -6.73
N ALA A 147 13.26 -0.01 -6.12
CA ALA A 147 13.47 0.24 -4.71
C ALA A 147 13.40 1.75 -4.40
N GLY A 148 12.60 2.12 -3.41
CA GLY A 148 12.42 3.52 -2.99
C GLY A 148 11.62 4.40 -3.95
N ASP A 149 11.00 3.82 -4.98
CA ASP A 149 10.14 4.54 -5.92
C ASP A 149 8.80 4.93 -5.30
N VAL A 150 8.20 5.99 -5.84
CA VAL A 150 6.83 6.42 -5.51
C VAL A 150 5.99 6.54 -6.78
N ALA A 151 4.98 5.70 -6.94
CA ALA A 151 3.92 5.87 -7.93
C ALA A 151 2.73 6.57 -7.27
N LEU A 152 2.49 7.84 -7.64
CA LEU A 152 1.50 8.72 -7.02
C LEU A 152 0.35 9.01 -7.99
N GLY A 153 -0.84 8.51 -7.66
CA GLY A 153 -2.07 8.67 -8.44
C GLY A 153 -2.51 7.39 -9.17
N SER A 154 -3.78 7.37 -9.59
CA SER A 154 -4.38 6.21 -10.29
C SER A 154 -3.63 5.89 -11.58
N GLY A 155 -3.21 4.64 -11.78
CA GLY A 155 -2.49 4.22 -12.98
C GLY A 155 -1.10 4.83 -13.15
N SER A 156 -0.55 5.51 -12.13
CA SER A 156 0.83 5.97 -12.18
C SER A 156 1.78 4.77 -12.14
N VAL A 157 2.83 4.80 -12.94
CA VAL A 157 3.81 3.71 -13.05
C VAL A 157 5.21 4.30 -12.92
N THR A 158 6.03 3.76 -12.03
CA THR A 158 7.45 4.14 -11.94
C THR A 158 8.29 3.38 -12.95
N ASP A 159 9.39 3.99 -13.37
CA ASP A 159 10.43 3.39 -14.20
C ASP A 159 11.78 3.63 -13.52
N VAL A 160 12.85 3.02 -14.04
CA VAL A 160 14.21 3.21 -13.54
C VAL A 160 14.55 4.70 -13.51
N ALA A 161 15.10 5.17 -12.39
CA ALA A 161 15.52 6.56 -12.25
C ALA A 161 16.60 6.91 -13.29
N VAL A 162 16.39 8.01 -14.02
CA VAL A 162 17.31 8.48 -15.06
C VAL A 162 18.12 9.68 -14.56
N GLY A 163 19.43 9.49 -14.44
CA GLY A 163 20.36 10.60 -14.18
C GLY A 163 20.57 11.45 -15.44
N THR A 164 20.32 12.75 -15.34
CA THR A 164 20.57 13.72 -16.42
C THR A 164 21.70 14.65 -15.99
N PRO A 165 22.95 14.41 -16.43
CA PRO A 165 24.11 15.15 -15.90
C PRO A 165 24.24 16.56 -16.47
N SER A 166 23.74 16.80 -17.67
CA SER A 166 23.95 18.04 -18.40
C SER A 166 23.03 18.17 -19.61
N THR A 167 23.02 19.35 -20.20
CA THR A 167 22.54 19.59 -21.58
C THR A 167 23.59 20.36 -22.39
N VAL A 168 23.47 20.34 -23.71
CA VAL A 168 24.32 21.13 -24.63
C VAL A 168 23.46 22.15 -25.36
N ILE A 169 23.77 23.43 -25.21
CA ILE A 169 23.08 24.52 -25.90
C ILE A 169 24.13 25.32 -26.67
N ASN A 170 23.97 25.41 -27.99
CA ASN A 170 24.90 26.10 -28.90
C ASN A 170 26.38 25.71 -28.68
N GLY A 171 26.65 24.42 -28.52
CA GLY A 171 28.00 23.88 -28.29
C GLY A 171 28.56 24.08 -26.86
N THR A 172 27.88 24.85 -26.00
CA THR A 172 28.26 24.99 -24.59
C THR A 172 27.58 23.91 -23.75
N THR A 173 28.33 23.22 -22.90
CA THR A 173 27.78 22.23 -21.95
C THR A 173 27.36 22.92 -20.66
N TYR A 174 26.13 22.69 -20.25
CA TYR A 174 25.57 23.17 -18.98
C TYR A 174 25.37 21.96 -18.06
N ALA A 175 26.17 21.86 -17.01
CA ALA A 175 26.05 20.82 -16.01
C ALA A 175 24.84 21.07 -15.09
N PHE A 176 24.20 20.00 -14.65
CA PHE A 176 23.08 20.03 -13.70
C PHE A 176 23.50 19.50 -12.33
N GLN A 177 22.67 19.81 -11.33
CA GLN A 177 22.75 19.23 -9.99
C GLN A 177 21.78 18.05 -9.87
N GLY A 178 21.99 17.16 -8.88
CA GLY A 178 21.10 16.01 -8.66
C GLY A 178 21.24 14.91 -9.71
N THR A 179 22.42 14.74 -10.29
CA THR A 179 22.66 13.92 -11.50
C THR A 179 22.63 12.41 -11.27
N ASN A 180 22.56 11.96 -10.01
CA ASN A 180 22.58 10.55 -9.63
C ASN A 180 21.35 10.19 -8.77
N PRO A 181 20.13 10.28 -9.32
CA PRO A 181 18.92 9.84 -8.61
C PRO A 181 18.97 8.32 -8.39
N THR A 182 18.55 7.87 -7.22
CA THR A 182 18.47 6.43 -6.88
C THR A 182 17.07 5.86 -7.03
N SER A 183 16.06 6.71 -7.06
CA SER A 183 14.64 6.36 -7.24
C SER A 183 13.89 7.53 -7.89
N THR A 184 12.62 7.32 -8.25
CA THR A 184 11.77 8.34 -8.86
C THR A 184 10.41 8.47 -8.20
N VAL A 185 9.81 9.65 -8.33
CA VAL A 185 8.38 9.88 -8.06
C VAL A 185 7.69 10.00 -9.41
N SER A 186 6.88 9.01 -9.77
CA SER A 186 6.03 9.07 -10.96
C SER A 186 4.64 9.57 -10.60
N VAL A 187 4.19 10.63 -11.28
CA VAL A 187 2.82 11.17 -11.14
C VAL A 187 1.89 10.73 -12.26
N GLY A 188 2.30 9.77 -13.10
CA GLY A 188 1.53 9.31 -14.25
C GLY A 188 2.14 8.09 -14.93
N ALA A 189 1.79 7.88 -16.19
CA ALA A 189 2.41 6.91 -17.08
C ALA A 189 2.63 7.56 -18.45
N VAL A 190 3.38 6.91 -19.34
CA VAL A 190 3.59 7.40 -20.71
C VAL A 190 2.23 7.55 -21.42
N GLY A 191 1.93 8.76 -21.89
CA GLY A 191 0.64 9.12 -22.50
C GLY A 191 -0.50 9.39 -21.52
N ALA A 192 -0.22 9.34 -20.21
CA ALA A 192 -1.14 9.65 -19.12
C ALA A 192 -0.45 10.54 -18.07
N GLU A 193 0.24 11.58 -18.55
CA GLU A 193 0.95 12.55 -17.73
C GLU A 193 -0.04 13.42 -16.94
N ARG A 194 0.45 13.96 -15.82
CA ARG A 194 -0.32 14.91 -14.99
C ARG A 194 0.40 16.23 -14.88
N THR A 195 -0.37 17.30 -14.74
CA THR A 195 0.18 18.57 -14.27
C THR A 195 0.49 18.47 -12.78
N ILE A 196 1.54 19.19 -12.35
CA ILE A 196 1.81 19.44 -10.94
C ILE A 196 1.53 20.92 -10.72
N THR A 197 0.48 21.22 -9.96
CA THR A 197 -0.02 22.59 -9.76
C THR A 197 0.28 23.10 -8.35
N ASN A 198 0.17 24.42 -8.15
CA ASN A 198 0.46 25.08 -6.88
C ASN A 198 1.92 24.89 -6.39
N VAL A 199 2.84 24.76 -7.34
CA VAL A 199 4.28 24.72 -7.06
C VAL A 199 4.77 26.15 -6.82
N ALA A 200 5.21 26.44 -5.60
CA ALA A 200 5.87 27.71 -5.28
C ALA A 200 7.15 27.87 -6.11
N ALA A 201 7.62 29.12 -6.29
CA ALA A 201 8.84 29.37 -7.06
C ALA A 201 10.05 28.71 -6.37
N GLY A 202 10.79 27.87 -7.10
CA GLY A 202 12.00 27.23 -6.61
C GLY A 202 13.17 28.20 -6.52
N ARG A 203 14.20 27.89 -5.73
CA ARG A 203 15.42 28.72 -5.70
C ARG A 203 16.15 28.62 -7.04
N ILE A 204 16.62 29.75 -7.56
CA ILE A 204 17.44 29.82 -8.78
C ILE A 204 18.89 30.06 -8.39
N SER A 205 19.69 28.99 -8.33
CA SER A 205 21.13 29.03 -8.09
C SER A 205 21.83 27.83 -8.75
N SER A 206 23.15 27.89 -8.89
CA SER A 206 23.95 26.80 -9.47
C SER A 206 23.94 25.50 -8.65
N THR A 207 23.43 25.53 -7.43
CA THR A 207 23.37 24.37 -6.52
C THR A 207 21.94 23.88 -6.26
N SER A 208 20.93 24.52 -6.84
CA SER A 208 19.52 24.23 -6.55
C SER A 208 19.07 22.89 -7.14
N THR A 209 18.23 22.18 -6.39
CA THR A 209 17.51 20.97 -6.83
C THR A 209 16.00 21.13 -6.61
N ASP A 210 15.52 22.38 -6.52
CA ASP A 210 14.11 22.69 -6.36
C ASP A 210 13.40 22.61 -7.72
N ALA A 211 12.11 22.23 -7.72
CA ALA A 211 11.29 22.32 -8.92
C ALA A 211 11.09 23.79 -9.34
N ILE A 212 11.15 24.04 -10.65
CA ILE A 212 10.88 25.36 -11.25
C ILE A 212 9.41 25.44 -11.63
N ASN A 213 8.74 26.55 -11.30
CA ASN A 213 7.37 26.79 -11.74
C ASN A 213 7.32 27.67 -13.01
N GLY A 214 6.14 27.77 -13.63
CA GLY A 214 5.95 28.50 -14.88
C GLY A 214 6.30 30.00 -14.82
N SER A 215 6.17 30.65 -13.66
CA SER A 215 6.47 32.08 -13.51
C SER A 215 7.96 32.40 -13.66
N GLN A 216 8.83 31.48 -13.24
CA GLN A 216 10.29 31.64 -13.33
C GLN A 216 10.78 31.48 -14.77
N LEU A 217 10.18 30.52 -15.51
CA LEU A 217 10.44 30.38 -16.94
C LEU A 217 9.92 31.59 -17.72
N ALA A 218 8.74 32.12 -17.37
CA ALA A 218 8.20 33.32 -17.98
C ALA A 218 9.12 34.54 -17.79
N ALA A 219 9.69 34.73 -16.59
CA ALA A 219 10.67 35.80 -16.34
C ALA A 219 11.94 35.66 -17.20
N THR A 220 12.40 34.43 -17.43
CA THR A 220 13.55 34.16 -18.32
C THR A 220 13.23 34.50 -19.77
N ASN A 221 12.04 34.09 -20.26
CA ASN A 221 11.62 34.39 -21.63
C ASN A 221 11.51 35.89 -21.89
N GLN A 222 10.96 36.66 -20.93
CA GLN A 222 10.91 38.12 -21.04
C GLN A 222 12.31 38.74 -21.19
N ALA A 223 13.31 38.21 -20.48
CA ALA A 223 14.69 38.66 -20.61
C ALA A 223 15.30 38.32 -21.98
N VAL A 224 15.00 37.13 -22.52
CA VAL A 224 15.47 36.72 -23.86
C VAL A 224 14.82 37.57 -24.96
N ASP A 225 13.52 37.81 -24.87
CA ASP A 225 12.79 38.66 -25.82
C ASP A 225 13.39 40.08 -25.85
N ALA A 226 13.74 40.64 -24.69
CA ALA A 226 14.39 41.94 -24.59
C ALA A 226 15.80 41.99 -25.25
N ILE A 227 16.52 40.88 -25.26
CA ILE A 227 17.79 40.77 -26.01
C ILE A 227 17.50 40.72 -27.52
N GLY A 228 16.50 39.95 -27.93
CA GLY A 228 16.11 39.84 -29.35
C GLY A 228 15.67 41.17 -29.96
N THR A 229 14.93 41.99 -29.19
CA THR A 229 14.57 43.35 -29.63
C THR A 229 15.80 44.24 -29.77
N THR A 230 16.75 44.17 -28.84
CA THR A 230 18.01 44.93 -28.89
C THR A 230 18.86 44.60 -30.11
N LEU A 231 18.90 43.33 -30.54
CA LEU A 231 19.67 42.92 -31.73
C LEU A 231 19.00 43.35 -33.06
N SER A 232 17.70 43.66 -33.03
CA SER A 232 16.93 44.03 -34.22
C SER A 232 16.93 45.55 -34.50
N THR A 233 17.51 46.35 -33.61
CA THR A 233 17.65 47.81 -33.72
C THR A 233 19.09 48.19 -34.02
#